data_AF-A0A6J4FXC9-F1
#
_entry.id   AF-A0A6J4FXC9-F1
#
_cell.length_a   1.000
_cell.length_b   1.000
_cell.length_c   1.000
_cell.angle_alpha   90.00
_cell.angle_beta   90.00
_cell.angle_gamma   90.00
#
_symmetry.space_group_name_H-M   'P 1'
#
loop_
_entity.id
_entity.type
_entity.pdbx_description
1 polymer ?
#
loop_
_entity_poly.entity_id
_entity_poly.type
_entity_poly.pdbx_seq_one_letter_code
_entity_poly.pdbx_strand_id
1 'polypeptide(L)'
;MALPIDQQRLLHDLCAKLNGVTDQAQLIAFMAEVMRSLLRRAGDAEFRAQVQDSFITGLAGRDWPDQVMLARGVLAVVIAKRPEIAKAWQALHDAVAPGQARRAADRGETLPAADDDLPDLDGIEIELLEEAQEQVATVAPPPPPYDFADAESLVAAWIADVLERRLGIFRLPATPFPSVAYSHERTFFLFEPDFAPVARRFLTEVLIPTCRAPLERHVYRTADAQTLVSPKLLDAFLTEKRPTIWKILIERLGKLAAQHRQAEAKIEAASTPATGGPEFEEVDIPVSKPRVVTVLGVSFRLGKQTVSQRMKVRLRASTELEESEREALTLLAHFSDLAGEAGLELPPGCDFQFLRILLEFDAKAFAHAAREIVALAGHKETTRAYLFERLKALDETYANYLSDALILLLFLGGTNDHAFGFKELYDVCIGEARDNSALASRRPFLPAEIGRRPTELVFQLREVLKRRYDEATLTQAVTALFQVWTTMSKTRFGDSLEAGLTVLRTFPVTFAGDLDEPVFSGIGHTLYRALTSAEPDLEGVTQSIQAQYAPILARLRLHKLH
;
A
#
# COMPACT_ATOMS: atom_id res chain seq x y z
N MET A 1 2.40 -31.34 -19.13
CA MET A 1 1.75 -30.04 -19.43
C MET A 1 2.70 -29.24 -20.30
N ALA A 2 2.26 -28.75 -21.46
CA ALA A 2 3.06 -27.83 -22.25
C ALA A 2 2.83 -26.41 -21.69
N LEU A 3 3.86 -25.84 -21.06
CA LEU A 3 3.82 -24.45 -20.61
C LEU A 3 3.78 -23.53 -21.84
N PRO A 4 3.14 -22.35 -21.79
CA PRO A 4 3.23 -21.39 -22.87
C PRO A 4 4.67 -20.88 -23.05
N ILE A 5 5.02 -20.41 -24.26
CA ILE A 5 6.40 -20.08 -24.68
C ILE A 5 7.07 -19.08 -23.73
N ASP A 6 6.28 -18.20 -23.14
CA ASP A 6 6.75 -17.18 -22.21
C ASP A 6 7.31 -17.77 -20.90
N GLN A 7 6.59 -18.74 -20.36
CA GLN A 7 6.94 -19.49 -19.16
C GLN A 7 8.04 -20.54 -19.40
N GLN A 8 8.13 -21.07 -20.62
CA GLN A 8 9.18 -22.03 -20.98
C GLN A 8 10.58 -21.42 -20.91
N ARG A 9 10.75 -20.14 -21.26
CA ARG A 9 12.06 -19.45 -21.20
C ARG A 9 12.57 -19.34 -19.76
N LEU A 10 11.73 -18.81 -18.87
CA LEU A 10 12.07 -18.70 -17.44
C LEU A 10 12.35 -20.09 -16.82
N LEU A 11 11.53 -21.09 -17.14
CA LEU A 11 11.74 -22.46 -16.66
C LEU A 11 13.05 -23.06 -17.19
N HIS A 12 13.35 -22.88 -18.49
CA HIS A 12 14.57 -23.37 -19.11
C HIS A 12 15.81 -22.78 -18.44
N ASP A 13 15.81 -21.47 -18.17
CA ASP A 13 16.96 -20.78 -17.57
C ASP A 13 17.16 -21.19 -16.11
N LEU A 14 16.08 -21.33 -15.34
CA LEU A 14 16.16 -21.86 -13.97
C LEU A 14 16.62 -23.32 -13.94
N CYS A 15 16.20 -24.13 -14.92
CA CYS A 15 16.66 -25.52 -15.06
C CYS A 15 18.12 -25.61 -15.50
N ALA A 16 18.61 -24.66 -16.30
CA ALA A 16 20.03 -24.58 -16.65
C ALA A 16 20.89 -24.28 -15.41
N LYS A 17 20.43 -23.37 -14.54
CA LYS A 17 21.07 -23.06 -13.26
C LYS A 17 21.04 -24.24 -12.28
N LEU A 18 19.94 -24.97 -12.24
CA LEU A 18 19.80 -26.19 -11.44
C LEU A 18 20.87 -27.24 -11.80
N ASN A 19 21.30 -27.31 -13.06
CA ASN A 19 22.35 -28.24 -13.49
C ASN A 19 23.74 -27.91 -12.90
N GLY A 20 23.94 -26.69 -12.40
CA GLY A 20 25.17 -26.26 -11.73
C GLY A 20 25.22 -26.58 -10.23
N VAL A 21 24.11 -27.06 -9.65
CA VAL A 21 24.03 -27.48 -8.25
C VAL A 21 24.67 -28.87 -8.12
N THR A 22 25.50 -29.08 -7.09
CA THR A 22 26.31 -30.30 -6.96
C THR A 22 25.95 -31.18 -5.76
N ASP A 23 25.22 -30.66 -4.78
CA ASP A 23 24.82 -31.40 -3.59
C ASP A 23 23.42 -30.99 -3.07
N GLN A 24 22.86 -31.80 -2.18
CA GLN A 24 21.52 -31.62 -1.63
C GLN A 24 21.36 -30.34 -0.80
N ALA A 25 22.41 -29.89 -0.10
CA ALA A 25 22.34 -28.66 0.70
C ALA A 25 22.27 -27.42 -0.20
N GLN A 26 23.07 -27.40 -1.28
CA GLN A 26 23.01 -26.39 -2.33
C GLN A 26 21.67 -26.42 -3.06
N LEU A 27 21.09 -27.60 -3.30
CA LEU A 27 19.78 -27.75 -3.92
C LEU A 27 18.67 -27.13 -3.07
N ILE A 28 18.68 -27.39 -1.76
CA ILE A 28 17.71 -26.81 -0.82
C ILE A 28 17.89 -25.29 -0.75
N ALA A 29 19.12 -24.80 -0.67
CA ALA A 29 19.41 -23.37 -0.65
C ALA A 29 18.95 -22.67 -1.95
N PHE A 30 19.28 -23.26 -3.09
CA PHE A 30 18.87 -22.78 -4.42
C PHE A 30 17.34 -22.72 -4.56
N MET A 31 16.65 -23.81 -4.20
CA MET A 31 15.19 -23.86 -4.29
C MET A 31 14.52 -22.90 -3.30
N ALA A 32 15.08 -22.74 -2.09
CA ALA A 32 14.56 -21.77 -1.12
C ALA A 32 14.68 -20.33 -1.63
N GLU A 33 15.80 -19.99 -2.28
CA GLU A 33 16.06 -18.68 -2.87
C GLU A 33 15.15 -18.41 -4.08
N VAL A 34 15.02 -19.39 -4.99
CA VAL A 34 14.14 -19.28 -6.15
C VAL A 34 12.69 -19.13 -5.73
N MET A 35 12.21 -19.92 -4.76
CA MET A 35 10.84 -19.81 -4.26
C MET A 35 10.56 -18.48 -3.57
N ARG A 36 11.50 -17.97 -2.76
CA ARG A 36 11.38 -16.65 -2.14
C ARG A 36 11.36 -15.54 -3.19
N SER A 37 12.09 -15.72 -4.28
CA SER A 37 12.15 -14.76 -5.38
C SER A 37 10.93 -14.80 -6.30
N LEU A 38 10.33 -15.97 -6.55
CA LEU A 38 9.12 -16.08 -7.36
C LEU A 38 7.88 -15.66 -6.54
N LEU A 39 7.77 -16.10 -5.29
CA LEU A 39 6.58 -15.91 -4.44
C LEU A 39 6.81 -14.78 -3.42
N ARG A 40 6.78 -13.52 -3.90
CA ARG A 40 7.13 -12.32 -3.11
C ARG A 40 5.96 -11.64 -2.40
N ARG A 41 4.70 -11.91 -2.77
CA ARG A 41 3.54 -11.22 -2.18
C ARG A 41 3.28 -11.71 -0.76
N ALA A 42 2.73 -10.84 0.09
CA ALA A 42 2.37 -11.20 1.47
C ALA A 42 1.40 -12.40 1.54
N GLY A 43 0.44 -12.48 0.61
CA GLY A 43 -0.48 -13.61 0.48
C GLY A 43 0.14 -14.93 -0.01
N ASP A 44 1.39 -14.94 -0.48
CA ASP A 44 2.08 -16.16 -0.92
C ASP A 44 2.93 -16.80 0.19
N ALA A 45 2.99 -16.20 1.40
CA ALA A 45 3.87 -16.68 2.47
C ALA A 45 3.53 -18.10 2.94
N GLU A 46 2.24 -18.40 3.14
CA GLU A 46 1.77 -19.74 3.54
C GLU A 46 1.98 -20.76 2.42
N PHE A 47 1.67 -20.39 1.18
CA PHE A 47 1.88 -21.26 0.02
C PHE A 47 3.37 -21.57 -0.19
N ARG A 48 4.24 -20.58 -0.05
CA ARG A 48 5.70 -20.75 -0.13
C ARG A 48 6.22 -21.70 0.95
N ALA A 49 5.76 -21.54 2.21
CA ALA A 49 6.14 -22.42 3.31
C ALA A 49 5.70 -23.87 3.03
N GLN A 50 4.45 -24.08 2.60
CA GLN A 50 3.93 -25.39 2.25
C GLN A 50 4.70 -26.05 1.10
N VAL A 51 5.04 -25.31 0.06
CA VAL A 51 5.83 -25.81 -1.08
C VAL A 51 7.26 -26.16 -0.65
N GLN A 52 7.90 -25.33 0.18
CA GLN A 52 9.25 -25.58 0.69
C GLN A 52 9.30 -26.80 1.62
N ASP A 53 8.36 -26.93 2.55
CA ASP A 53 8.28 -28.08 3.46
C ASP A 53 7.97 -29.37 2.70
N SER A 54 7.05 -29.31 1.73
CA SER A 54 6.74 -30.45 0.86
C SER A 54 7.92 -30.85 -0.02
N PHE A 55 8.69 -29.88 -0.51
CA PHE A 55 9.91 -30.14 -1.27
C PHE A 55 10.98 -30.80 -0.41
N ILE A 56 11.30 -30.25 0.77
CA ILE A 56 12.31 -30.79 1.69
C ILE A 56 11.94 -32.20 2.15
N THR A 57 10.66 -32.41 2.51
CA THR A 57 10.15 -33.73 2.89
C THR A 57 10.21 -34.71 1.72
N GLY A 58 9.94 -34.23 0.50
CA GLY A 58 9.97 -35.01 -0.73
C GLY A 58 11.38 -35.43 -1.19
N LEU A 59 12.44 -34.81 -0.68
CA LEU A 59 13.84 -35.20 -0.99
C LEU A 59 14.28 -36.46 -0.24
N ALA A 60 13.63 -36.79 0.89
CA ALA A 60 14.02 -37.92 1.73
C ALA A 60 13.91 -39.26 0.96
N GLY A 61 15.01 -40.01 0.93
CA GLY A 61 15.07 -41.33 0.29
C GLY A 61 15.22 -41.32 -1.24
N ARG A 62 15.38 -40.16 -1.88
CA ARG A 62 15.63 -40.05 -3.33
C ARG A 62 17.13 -39.98 -3.63
N ASP A 63 17.53 -40.55 -4.77
CA ASP A 63 18.87 -40.38 -5.31
C ASP A 63 19.03 -39.00 -5.99
N TRP A 64 20.28 -38.61 -6.27
CA TRP A 64 20.57 -37.27 -6.79
C TRP A 64 19.84 -36.92 -8.10
N PRO A 65 19.77 -37.81 -9.12
CA PRO A 65 18.96 -37.57 -10.31
C PRO A 65 17.48 -37.32 -10.01
N ASP A 66 16.88 -38.08 -9.09
CA ASP A 66 15.47 -37.93 -8.72
C ASP A 66 15.22 -36.65 -7.89
N GLN A 67 16.20 -36.20 -7.11
CA GLN A 67 16.16 -34.92 -6.40
C GLN A 67 16.17 -33.73 -7.38
N VAL A 68 17.03 -33.76 -8.40
CA VAL A 68 17.09 -32.74 -9.46
C VAL A 68 15.81 -32.76 -10.29
N MET A 69 15.28 -33.93 -10.61
CA MET A 69 14.02 -34.06 -11.34
C MET A 69 12.83 -33.49 -10.54
N LEU A 70 12.78 -33.74 -9.23
CA LEU A 70 11.78 -33.16 -8.34
C LEU A 70 11.86 -31.63 -8.34
N ALA A 71 13.07 -31.06 -8.24
CA ALA A 71 13.27 -29.62 -8.27
C ALA A 71 12.80 -29.00 -9.60
N ARG A 72 13.11 -29.62 -10.76
CA ARG A 72 12.58 -29.18 -12.06
C ARG A 72 11.05 -29.20 -12.12
N GLY A 73 10.44 -30.27 -11.61
CA GLY A 73 8.99 -30.41 -11.56
C GLY A 73 8.33 -29.33 -10.68
N VAL A 74 8.92 -29.07 -9.52
CA VAL A 74 8.46 -28.03 -8.59
C VAL A 74 8.58 -26.63 -9.21
N LEU A 75 9.68 -26.31 -9.89
CA LEU A 75 9.84 -25.05 -10.63
C LEU A 75 8.77 -24.90 -11.73
N ALA A 76 8.52 -25.96 -12.50
CA ALA A 76 7.51 -25.95 -13.55
C ALA A 76 6.10 -25.72 -13.01
N VAL A 77 5.74 -26.36 -11.89
CA VAL A 77 4.43 -26.20 -11.25
C VAL A 77 4.24 -24.78 -10.71
N VAL A 78 5.26 -24.20 -10.06
CA VAL A 78 5.14 -22.84 -9.51
C VAL A 78 5.01 -21.81 -10.62
N ILE A 79 5.78 -21.93 -11.70
CA ILE A 79 5.66 -21.04 -12.86
C ILE A 79 4.29 -21.20 -13.54
N ALA A 80 3.79 -22.43 -13.68
CA ALA A 80 2.45 -22.69 -14.24
C ALA A 80 1.33 -22.04 -13.42
N LYS A 81 1.45 -22.05 -12.08
CA LYS A 81 0.44 -21.52 -11.15
C LYS A 81 0.51 -20.00 -10.97
N ARG A 82 1.56 -19.35 -11.49
CA ARG A 82 1.81 -17.91 -11.38
C ARG A 82 2.33 -17.35 -12.73
N PRO A 83 1.52 -17.42 -13.80
CA PRO A 83 1.91 -17.00 -15.14
C PRO A 83 2.34 -15.52 -15.22
N GLU A 84 1.83 -14.67 -14.34
CA GLU A 84 2.17 -13.25 -14.22
C GLU A 84 3.64 -13.01 -13.86
N ILE A 85 4.29 -13.92 -13.14
CA ILE A 85 5.72 -13.80 -12.79
C ILE A 85 6.58 -13.95 -14.04
N ALA A 86 6.25 -14.93 -14.89
CA ALA A 86 6.94 -15.13 -16.15
C ALA A 86 6.76 -13.92 -17.08
N LYS A 87 5.54 -13.37 -17.16
CA LYS A 87 5.26 -12.15 -17.94
C LYS A 87 6.02 -10.93 -17.43
N ALA A 88 6.08 -10.71 -16.11
CA ALA A 88 6.83 -9.61 -15.51
C ALA A 88 8.35 -9.75 -15.75
N TRP A 89 8.87 -10.98 -15.63
CA TRP A 89 10.26 -11.28 -15.95
C TRP A 89 10.59 -10.98 -17.42
N GLN A 90 9.69 -11.31 -18.36
CA GLN A 90 9.88 -11.01 -19.76
C GLN A 90 9.81 -9.53 -20.10
N ALA A 91 8.83 -8.81 -19.56
CA ALA A 91 8.74 -7.35 -19.74
C ALA A 91 10.02 -6.63 -19.28
N LEU A 92 10.67 -7.15 -18.24
CA LEU A 92 11.97 -6.65 -17.77
C LEU A 92 13.11 -6.92 -18.77
N HIS A 93 13.06 -7.99 -19.56
CA HIS A 93 14.10 -8.37 -20.53
C HIS A 93 13.84 -7.80 -21.93
N ASP A 94 12.58 -7.61 -22.33
CA ASP A 94 12.21 -7.04 -23.63
C ASP A 94 12.42 -5.51 -23.69
N ALA A 95 12.46 -4.82 -22.54
CA ALA A 95 12.74 -3.38 -22.46
C ALA A 95 14.20 -2.98 -22.79
N VAL A 96 15.05 -3.91 -23.24
CA VAL A 96 16.49 -3.74 -23.46
C VAL A 96 16.83 -3.23 -24.89
N ALA A 97 15.85 -2.78 -25.69
CA ALA A 97 16.14 -2.15 -26.97
C ALA A 97 16.85 -0.78 -26.78
N PRO A 98 18.05 -0.57 -27.36
CA PRO A 98 18.77 0.68 -27.22
C PRO A 98 18.09 1.77 -28.07
N GLY A 99 17.49 2.78 -27.41
CA GLY A 99 17.16 4.04 -28.08
C GLY A 99 15.74 4.61 -27.93
N GLN A 100 14.82 3.99 -27.19
CA GLN A 100 13.45 4.53 -27.04
C GLN A 100 12.97 4.71 -25.59
N ALA A 101 13.81 5.25 -24.71
CA ALA A 101 13.38 5.77 -23.40
C ALA A 101 13.43 7.31 -23.36
N ARG A 102 12.92 7.97 -24.41
CA ARG A 102 12.50 9.38 -24.34
C ARG A 102 11.02 9.48 -24.69
N ARG A 103 10.20 9.64 -23.63
CA ARG A 103 8.78 10.02 -23.63
C ARG A 103 7.76 8.96 -24.08
N ALA A 104 7.62 7.88 -23.32
CA ALA A 104 6.44 7.02 -23.37
C ALA A 104 5.67 6.95 -22.02
N ALA A 105 5.91 7.89 -21.11
CA ALA A 105 5.16 8.04 -19.86
C ALA A 105 4.28 9.31 -19.82
N ASP A 106 4.10 9.99 -20.96
CA ASP A 106 3.37 11.27 -21.06
C ASP A 106 2.09 11.22 -21.91
N ARG A 107 1.62 10.05 -22.36
CA ARG A 107 0.35 9.97 -23.10
C ARG A 107 -0.44 8.74 -22.68
N GLY A 108 -1.63 9.00 -22.14
CA GLY A 108 -2.65 7.99 -21.95
C GLY A 108 -3.00 7.35 -23.28
N GLU A 109 -2.87 6.04 -23.34
CA GLU A 109 -3.54 5.21 -24.32
C GLU A 109 -4.32 4.15 -23.55
N THR A 110 -5.63 4.35 -23.55
CA THR A 110 -6.63 3.33 -23.29
C THR A 110 -6.34 2.14 -24.21
N LEU A 111 -6.01 0.99 -23.61
CA LEU A 111 -6.04 -0.28 -24.33
C LEU A 111 -7.51 -0.57 -24.73
N PRO A 112 -7.80 -0.93 -25.99
CA PRO A 112 -9.12 -1.37 -26.39
C PRO A 112 -9.44 -2.72 -25.75
N ALA A 113 -10.70 -2.89 -25.37
CA ALA A 113 -11.26 -4.18 -24.99
C ALA A 113 -10.94 -5.22 -26.08
N ALA A 114 -10.38 -6.35 -25.68
CA ALA A 114 -10.21 -7.50 -26.56
C ALA A 114 -11.30 -8.51 -26.23
N ASP A 115 -12.02 -8.86 -27.29
CA ASP A 115 -13.15 -9.78 -27.38
C ASP A 115 -12.91 -11.17 -26.78
N ASP A 116 -14.05 -11.77 -26.44
CA ASP A 116 -14.29 -13.19 -26.21
C ASP A 116 -13.62 -14.10 -27.23
N ASP A 117 -12.92 -15.13 -26.73
CA ASP A 117 -12.78 -16.45 -27.38
C ASP A 117 -12.10 -17.41 -26.39
N LEU A 118 -12.91 -18.05 -25.54
CA LEU A 118 -12.52 -19.25 -24.77
C LEU A 118 -13.06 -20.49 -25.51
N PRO A 119 -12.25 -21.54 -25.73
CA PRO A 119 -12.72 -22.74 -26.42
C PRO A 119 -13.57 -23.63 -25.51
N ASP A 120 -14.60 -24.21 -26.12
CA ASP A 120 -15.56 -25.16 -25.58
C ASP A 120 -14.90 -26.34 -24.84
N LEU A 121 -15.36 -26.60 -23.62
CA LEU A 121 -15.12 -27.85 -22.90
C LEU A 121 -16.47 -28.51 -22.62
N ASP A 122 -16.93 -29.28 -23.61
CA ASP A 122 -18.05 -30.20 -23.46
C ASP A 122 -17.75 -31.27 -22.41
N GLY A 123 -18.70 -31.44 -21.49
CA GLY A 123 -19.10 -32.75 -20.99
C GLY A 123 -18.48 -33.23 -19.69
N ILE A 124 -18.87 -32.65 -18.55
CA ILE A 124 -19.07 -33.41 -17.31
C ILE A 124 -20.37 -32.94 -16.64
N GLU A 125 -21.32 -33.86 -16.54
CA GLU A 125 -22.66 -33.74 -15.98
C GLU A 125 -22.68 -33.11 -14.58
N ILE A 126 -23.49 -32.05 -14.42
CA ILE A 126 -23.82 -31.43 -13.14
C ILE A 126 -25.31 -31.70 -12.88
N GLU A 127 -25.63 -32.85 -12.27
CA GLU A 127 -26.98 -33.18 -11.78
C GLU A 127 -27.14 -32.92 -10.26
N LEU A 128 -26.27 -32.11 -9.64
CA LEU A 128 -26.33 -31.84 -8.19
C LEU A 128 -26.31 -30.35 -7.80
N LEU A 129 -26.61 -29.43 -8.73
CA LEU A 129 -26.73 -27.99 -8.46
C LEU A 129 -28.12 -27.39 -8.76
N GLU A 130 -29.09 -28.18 -9.22
CA GLU A 130 -30.43 -27.66 -9.56
C GLU A 130 -31.40 -27.56 -8.38
N GLU A 131 -31.16 -28.24 -7.25
CA GLU A 131 -32.03 -28.11 -6.06
C GLU A 131 -31.69 -26.90 -5.16
N ALA A 132 -30.61 -26.16 -5.47
CA ALA A 132 -30.19 -24.97 -4.72
C ALA A 132 -30.55 -23.63 -5.40
N GLN A 133 -31.15 -23.63 -6.60
CA GLN A 133 -31.48 -22.42 -7.35
C GLN A 133 -32.99 -22.12 -7.47
N GLU A 134 -33.86 -22.90 -6.82
CA GLU A 134 -35.29 -22.58 -6.66
C GLU A 134 -35.63 -22.06 -5.25
N GLN A 135 -34.76 -21.22 -4.66
CA GLN A 135 -35.25 -20.17 -3.79
C GLN A 135 -35.37 -18.91 -4.63
N VAL A 136 -36.59 -18.71 -5.13
CA VAL A 136 -37.09 -17.49 -5.76
C VAL A 136 -36.45 -16.29 -5.05
N ALA A 137 -35.40 -15.74 -5.66
CA ALA A 137 -34.97 -14.40 -5.39
C ALA A 137 -36.15 -13.52 -5.81
N THR A 138 -37.03 -13.21 -4.85
CA THR A 138 -37.91 -12.07 -4.96
C THR A 138 -36.98 -10.88 -5.14
N VAL A 139 -36.76 -10.50 -6.40
CA VAL A 139 -36.09 -9.26 -6.77
C VAL A 139 -36.87 -8.18 -6.05
N ALA A 140 -36.29 -7.66 -4.98
CA ALA A 140 -36.86 -6.54 -4.26
C ALA A 140 -37.12 -5.45 -5.30
N PRO A 141 -38.29 -4.79 -5.27
CA PRO A 141 -38.56 -3.69 -6.19
C PRO A 141 -37.39 -2.70 -6.13
N PRO A 142 -36.93 -2.17 -7.28
CA PRO A 142 -35.85 -1.20 -7.28
C PRO A 142 -36.22 -0.10 -6.28
N PRO A 143 -35.27 0.32 -5.42
CA PRO A 143 -35.54 1.36 -4.44
C PRO A 143 -36.14 2.58 -5.16
N PRO A 144 -37.10 3.28 -4.55
CA PRO A 144 -37.68 4.48 -5.15
C PRO A 144 -36.55 5.44 -5.55
N PRO A 145 -36.70 6.17 -6.68
CA PRO A 145 -35.69 7.11 -7.13
C PRO A 145 -35.39 8.10 -6.00
N TYR A 146 -34.10 8.25 -5.70
CA TYR A 146 -33.66 9.16 -4.64
C TYR A 146 -33.87 10.61 -5.10
N ASP A 147 -34.84 11.29 -4.48
CA ASP A 147 -35.33 12.61 -4.89
C ASP A 147 -34.25 13.71 -4.98
N PHE A 148 -33.11 13.54 -4.29
CA PHE A 148 -32.03 14.52 -4.23
C PHE A 148 -30.74 14.07 -4.93
N ALA A 149 -30.81 13.08 -5.83
CA ALA A 149 -29.65 12.54 -6.54
C ALA A 149 -28.84 13.62 -7.30
N ASP A 150 -29.53 14.57 -7.95
CA ASP A 150 -28.87 15.67 -8.68
C ASP A 150 -28.12 16.62 -7.73
N ALA A 151 -28.73 16.94 -6.57
CA ALA A 151 -28.10 17.77 -5.55
C ALA A 151 -26.89 17.08 -4.91
N GLU A 152 -27.00 15.77 -4.63
CA GLU A 152 -25.89 14.95 -4.12
C GLU A 152 -24.74 14.88 -5.13
N SER A 153 -25.03 14.78 -6.43
CA SER A 153 -24.04 14.78 -7.50
C SER A 153 -23.30 16.12 -7.61
N LEU A 154 -23.99 17.25 -7.48
CA LEU A 154 -23.35 18.58 -7.46
C LEU A 154 -22.46 18.77 -6.22
N VAL A 155 -22.90 18.28 -5.06
CA VAL A 155 -22.08 18.27 -3.85
C VAL A 155 -20.83 17.42 -4.06
N ALA A 156 -20.97 16.22 -4.62
CA ALA A 156 -19.86 15.34 -4.93
C ALA A 156 -18.85 15.97 -5.89
N ALA A 157 -19.31 16.60 -6.97
CA ALA A 157 -18.46 17.32 -7.91
C ALA A 157 -17.69 18.46 -7.23
N TRP A 158 -18.37 19.26 -6.39
CA TRP A 158 -17.70 20.34 -5.66
C TRP A 158 -16.63 19.84 -4.68
N ILE A 159 -16.91 18.76 -3.93
CA ILE A 159 -15.92 18.16 -3.01
C ILE A 159 -14.73 17.62 -3.79
N ALA A 160 -14.97 16.95 -4.92
CA ALA A 160 -13.92 16.47 -5.80
C ALA A 160 -13.02 17.61 -6.30
N ASP A 161 -13.60 18.72 -6.77
CA ASP A 161 -12.85 19.89 -7.24
C ASP A 161 -12.01 20.54 -6.12
N VAL A 162 -12.51 20.54 -4.88
CA VAL A 162 -11.75 21.05 -3.73
C VAL A 162 -10.60 20.10 -3.39
N LEU A 163 -10.86 18.79 -3.36
CA LEU A 163 -9.85 17.77 -3.11
C LEU A 163 -8.72 17.83 -4.14
N GLU A 164 -9.04 17.84 -5.43
CA GLU A 164 -8.05 17.86 -6.51
C GLU A 164 -7.14 19.10 -6.43
N ARG A 165 -7.72 20.28 -6.16
CA ARG A 165 -6.95 21.52 -5.96
C ARG A 165 -6.01 21.45 -4.76
N ARG A 166 -6.45 20.83 -3.67
CA ARG A 166 -5.64 20.65 -2.45
C ARG A 166 -4.52 19.64 -2.68
N LEU A 167 -4.81 18.52 -3.33
CA LEU A 167 -3.82 17.51 -3.69
C LEU A 167 -2.79 18.04 -4.69
N GLY A 168 -3.19 18.98 -5.55
CA GLY A 168 -2.27 19.69 -6.46
C GLY A 168 -1.10 20.39 -5.77
N ILE A 169 -1.22 20.74 -4.48
CA ILE A 169 -0.14 21.39 -3.71
C ILE A 169 1.02 20.42 -3.45
N PHE A 170 0.73 19.12 -3.37
CA PHE A 170 1.73 18.10 -3.04
C PHE A 170 2.48 17.58 -4.28
N ARG A 171 2.17 18.05 -5.49
CA ARG A 171 2.84 17.57 -6.69
C ARG A 171 4.34 17.93 -6.67
N LEU A 172 5.17 16.92 -6.86
CA LEU A 172 6.62 17.07 -6.93
C LEU A 172 7.12 17.05 -8.38
N PRO A 173 8.20 17.79 -8.68
CA PRO A 173 8.95 17.56 -9.92
C PRO A 173 9.62 16.18 -9.89
N ALA A 174 9.98 15.66 -11.06
CA ALA A 174 10.70 14.39 -11.15
C ALA A 174 12.03 14.45 -10.37
N THR A 175 12.20 13.51 -9.44
CA THR A 175 13.44 13.39 -8.65
C THR A 175 14.61 12.97 -9.55
N PRO A 176 15.81 13.54 -9.37
CA PRO A 176 16.97 13.15 -10.15
C PRO A 176 17.37 11.70 -9.83
N PHE A 177 17.70 10.95 -10.89
CA PHE A 177 18.28 9.62 -10.80
C PHE A 177 19.79 9.70 -11.06
N PRO A 178 20.65 9.08 -10.23
CA PRO A 178 20.37 8.43 -8.95
C PRO A 178 20.38 9.45 -7.79
N SER A 179 19.55 9.25 -6.76
CA SER A 179 19.59 10.05 -5.52
C SER A 179 19.02 9.29 -4.32
N VAL A 180 19.23 9.78 -3.10
CA VAL A 180 18.64 9.16 -1.89
C VAL A 180 17.10 9.31 -1.86
N ALA A 181 16.60 10.36 -2.50
CA ALA A 181 15.18 10.66 -2.63
C ALA A 181 14.49 9.89 -3.76
N TYR A 182 15.25 9.38 -4.75
CA TYR A 182 14.69 8.64 -5.86
C TYR A 182 13.97 7.38 -5.37
N SER A 183 12.84 7.07 -6.01
CA SER A 183 12.12 5.82 -5.82
C SER A 183 12.03 5.09 -7.16
N HIS A 184 12.38 3.81 -7.12
CA HIS A 184 12.34 2.91 -8.26
C HIS A 184 10.95 2.37 -8.55
N GLU A 185 10.20 1.96 -7.52
CA GLU A 185 8.87 1.38 -7.72
C GLU A 185 7.79 2.46 -7.79
N ARG A 186 7.57 3.21 -6.71
CA ARG A 186 6.54 4.26 -6.61
C ARG A 186 6.96 5.35 -5.64
N THR A 187 6.74 6.61 -5.99
CA THR A 187 6.90 7.73 -5.05
C THR A 187 5.92 7.60 -3.87
N PHE A 188 6.10 8.45 -2.86
CA PHE A 188 5.18 8.46 -1.71
C PHE A 188 3.76 8.80 -2.17
N PHE A 189 2.76 8.04 -1.69
CA PHE A 189 1.40 8.04 -2.25
C PHE A 189 0.78 9.44 -2.43
N LEU A 190 1.07 10.37 -1.53
CA LEU A 190 0.51 11.73 -1.57
C LEU A 190 1.03 12.56 -2.76
N PHE A 191 2.17 12.17 -3.32
CA PHE A 191 2.82 12.83 -4.46
C PHE A 191 2.52 12.13 -5.79
N GLU A 192 1.94 10.93 -5.73
CA GLU A 192 1.50 10.19 -6.92
C GLU A 192 0.25 10.84 -7.52
N PRO A 193 0.18 11.03 -8.84
CA PRO A 193 -1.00 11.58 -9.50
C PRO A 193 -2.23 10.68 -9.33
N ASP A 194 -2.03 9.36 -9.19
CA ASP A 194 -3.09 8.36 -9.09
C ASP A 194 -3.86 8.40 -7.76
N PHE A 195 -3.28 9.03 -6.72
CA PHE A 195 -3.96 9.15 -5.43
C PHE A 195 -5.19 10.07 -5.49
N ALA A 196 -5.14 11.12 -6.31
CA ALA A 196 -6.27 12.06 -6.42
C ALA A 196 -7.55 11.39 -6.97
N PRO A 197 -7.50 10.60 -8.06
CA PRO A 197 -8.62 9.76 -8.50
C PRO A 197 -9.15 8.81 -7.42
N VAL A 198 -8.28 8.13 -6.67
CA VAL A 198 -8.68 7.19 -5.62
C VAL A 198 -9.40 7.91 -4.47
N ALA A 199 -8.81 8.98 -3.95
CA ALA A 199 -9.40 9.78 -2.89
C ALA A 199 -10.72 10.43 -3.35
N ARG A 200 -10.80 10.89 -4.61
CA ARG A 200 -12.03 11.41 -5.21
C ARG A 200 -13.12 10.34 -5.21
N ARG A 201 -12.84 9.17 -5.80
CA ARG A 201 -13.78 8.05 -5.91
C ARG A 201 -14.32 7.66 -4.54
N PHE A 202 -13.43 7.52 -3.56
CA PHE A 202 -13.83 7.23 -2.18
C PHE A 202 -14.73 8.31 -1.57
N LEU A 203 -14.36 9.60 -1.69
CA LEU A 203 -15.19 10.67 -1.12
C LEU A 203 -16.56 10.75 -1.81
N THR A 204 -16.62 10.61 -3.14
CA THR A 204 -17.85 10.83 -3.91
C THR A 204 -18.78 9.62 -3.92
N GLU A 205 -18.25 8.42 -4.08
CA GLU A 205 -19.04 7.19 -4.25
C GLU A 205 -19.30 6.46 -2.93
N VAL A 206 -18.44 6.68 -1.93
CA VAL A 206 -18.51 5.96 -0.66
C VAL A 206 -18.89 6.90 0.49
N LEU A 207 -18.11 7.96 0.73
CA LEU A 207 -18.33 8.81 1.92
C LEU A 207 -19.60 9.66 1.82
N ILE A 208 -19.83 10.36 0.70
CA ILE A 208 -20.99 11.25 0.54
C ILE A 208 -22.33 10.52 0.71
N PRO A 209 -22.55 9.34 0.14
CA PRO A 209 -23.77 8.56 0.40
C PRO A 209 -24.02 8.26 1.88
N THR A 210 -22.96 8.04 2.69
CA THR A 210 -23.13 7.87 4.15
C THR A 210 -23.58 9.15 4.86
N CYS A 211 -23.47 10.30 4.21
CA CYS A 211 -23.92 11.61 4.71
C CYS A 211 -25.33 11.99 4.21
N ARG A 212 -26.03 11.11 3.49
CA ARG A 212 -27.34 11.40 2.88
C ARG A 212 -28.38 11.92 3.87
N ALA A 213 -28.59 11.23 4.98
CA ALA A 213 -29.59 11.63 5.99
C ALA A 213 -29.36 13.05 6.57
N PRO A 214 -28.14 13.42 7.04
CA PRO A 214 -27.90 14.79 7.49
C PRO A 214 -27.94 15.82 6.36
N LEU A 215 -27.48 15.49 5.15
CA LEU A 215 -27.56 16.40 4.00
C LEU A 215 -29.01 16.70 3.61
N GLU A 216 -29.87 15.69 3.55
CA GLU A 216 -31.31 15.89 3.32
C GLU A 216 -31.92 16.80 4.38
N ARG A 217 -31.68 16.49 5.66
CA ARG A 217 -32.31 17.18 6.78
C ARG A 217 -31.89 18.65 6.89
N HIS A 218 -30.62 18.94 6.63
CA HIS A 218 -30.03 20.26 6.93
C HIS A 218 -29.75 21.10 5.69
N VAL A 219 -29.75 20.51 4.50
CA VAL A 219 -29.42 21.19 3.25
C VAL A 219 -30.57 21.03 2.26
N TYR A 220 -30.83 19.83 1.76
CA TYR A 220 -31.69 19.65 0.58
C TYR A 220 -33.16 20.00 0.85
N ARG A 221 -33.73 19.58 1.99
CA ARG A 221 -35.13 19.91 2.34
C ARG A 221 -35.36 21.38 2.69
N THR A 222 -34.31 22.17 2.81
CA THR A 222 -34.43 23.62 3.03
C THR A 222 -34.53 24.41 1.73
N ALA A 223 -34.36 23.76 0.58
CA ALA A 223 -34.55 24.35 -0.74
C ALA A 223 -36.04 24.36 -1.13
N ASP A 224 -36.49 25.45 -1.74
CA ASP A 224 -37.82 25.52 -2.34
C ASP A 224 -37.96 24.57 -3.53
N ALA A 225 -39.17 24.09 -3.81
CA ALA A 225 -39.43 23.16 -4.91
C ALA A 225 -38.97 23.68 -6.28
N GLN A 226 -39.05 25.00 -6.52
CA GLN A 226 -38.57 25.62 -7.76
C GLN A 226 -37.04 25.61 -7.89
N THR A 227 -36.33 25.65 -6.76
CA THR A 227 -34.86 25.60 -6.70
C THR A 227 -34.36 24.21 -7.06
N LEU A 228 -35.03 23.16 -6.58
CA LEU A 228 -34.66 21.76 -6.83
C LEU A 228 -34.81 21.35 -8.30
N VAL A 229 -35.72 21.96 -9.04
CA VAL A 229 -35.99 21.64 -10.46
C VAL A 229 -35.10 22.44 -11.43
N SER A 230 -34.49 23.54 -10.98
CA SER A 230 -33.67 24.42 -11.82
C SER A 230 -32.17 24.25 -11.51
N PRO A 231 -31.36 23.67 -12.42
CA PRO A 231 -29.94 23.40 -12.17
C PRO A 231 -29.13 24.64 -11.76
N LYS A 232 -29.43 25.81 -12.34
CA LYS A 232 -28.72 27.06 -12.02
C LYS A 232 -29.08 27.59 -10.64
N LEU A 233 -30.34 27.48 -10.23
CA LEU A 233 -30.78 27.91 -8.90
C LEU A 233 -30.28 26.94 -7.83
N LEU A 234 -30.28 25.64 -8.15
CA LEU A 234 -29.73 24.60 -7.29
C LEU A 234 -28.23 24.81 -7.01
N ASP A 235 -27.42 25.08 -8.05
CA ASP A 235 -25.98 25.34 -7.88
C ASP A 235 -25.71 26.60 -7.02
N ALA A 236 -26.46 27.69 -7.25
CA ALA A 236 -26.36 28.90 -6.44
C ALA A 236 -26.75 28.65 -4.97
N PHE A 237 -27.82 27.91 -4.74
CA PHE A 237 -28.26 27.51 -3.40
C PHE A 237 -27.23 26.63 -2.70
N LEU A 238 -26.72 25.59 -3.36
CA LEU A 238 -25.71 24.71 -2.79
C LEU A 238 -24.40 25.47 -2.50
N THR A 239 -24.07 26.47 -3.31
CA THR A 239 -22.93 27.37 -3.07
C THR A 239 -23.07 28.14 -1.75
N GLU A 240 -24.26 28.65 -1.43
CA GLU A 240 -24.54 29.28 -0.14
C GLU A 240 -24.43 28.27 1.02
N LYS A 241 -24.89 27.03 0.81
CA LYS A 241 -24.88 25.96 1.82
C LYS A 241 -23.55 25.23 1.97
N ARG A 242 -22.52 25.57 1.20
CA ARG A 242 -21.17 24.96 1.28
C ARG A 242 -20.63 24.85 2.72
N PRO A 243 -20.72 25.87 3.59
CA PRO A 243 -20.22 25.76 4.97
C PRO A 243 -20.94 24.66 5.78
N THR A 244 -22.26 24.50 5.59
CA THR A 244 -23.05 23.47 6.26
C THR A 244 -22.72 22.08 5.73
N ILE A 245 -22.62 21.93 4.41
CA ILE A 245 -22.23 20.68 3.76
C ILE A 245 -20.84 20.25 4.24
N TRP A 246 -19.89 21.19 4.26
CA TRP A 246 -18.53 20.96 4.73
C TRP A 246 -18.52 20.46 6.17
N LYS A 247 -19.26 21.14 7.06
CA LYS A 247 -19.38 20.76 8.47
C LYS A 247 -19.90 19.32 8.64
N ILE A 248 -20.93 18.93 7.88
CA ILE A 248 -21.49 17.56 7.92
C ILE A 248 -20.43 16.51 7.55
N LEU A 249 -19.67 16.75 6.49
CA LEU A 249 -18.61 15.84 6.04
C LEU A 249 -17.50 15.69 7.07
N ILE A 250 -17.02 16.81 7.62
CA ILE A 250 -15.98 16.82 8.65
C ILE A 250 -16.46 16.11 9.93
N GLU A 251 -17.69 16.35 10.37
CA GLU A 251 -18.26 15.66 11.53
C GLU A 251 -18.38 14.15 11.29
N ARG A 252 -18.75 13.73 10.08
CA ARG A 252 -18.81 12.30 9.73
C ARG A 252 -17.43 11.67 9.75
N LEU A 253 -16.43 12.27 9.12
CA LEU A 253 -15.04 11.79 9.16
C LEU A 253 -14.50 11.74 10.60
N GLY A 254 -14.81 12.74 11.43
CA GLY A 254 -14.43 12.74 12.84
C GLY A 254 -15.06 11.58 13.64
N LYS A 255 -16.33 11.25 13.38
CA LYS A 255 -16.99 10.09 14.00
C LYS A 255 -16.37 8.77 13.53
N LEU A 256 -16.16 8.62 12.22
CA LEU A 256 -15.53 7.43 11.64
C LEU A 256 -14.10 7.23 12.17
N ALA A 257 -13.31 8.30 12.31
CA ALA A 257 -11.97 8.23 12.90
C ALA A 257 -12.00 7.76 14.36
N ALA A 258 -12.95 8.25 15.17
CA ALA A 258 -13.09 7.82 16.56
C ALA A 258 -13.52 6.34 16.66
N GLN A 259 -14.47 5.93 15.82
CA GLN A 259 -14.97 4.55 15.75
C GLN A 259 -13.88 3.59 15.28
N HIS A 260 -13.09 3.97 14.28
CA HIS A 260 -11.95 3.19 13.80
C HIS A 260 -10.93 2.92 14.91
N ARG A 261 -10.50 3.98 15.63
CA ARG A 261 -9.54 3.83 16.74
C ARG A 261 -10.09 2.97 17.88
N GLN A 262 -11.38 3.08 18.19
CA GLN A 262 -12.03 2.20 19.17
C GLN A 262 -12.05 0.75 18.71
N ALA A 263 -12.30 0.51 17.43
CA ALA A 263 -12.27 -0.81 16.82
C ALA A 263 -10.86 -1.43 16.89
N GLU A 264 -9.83 -0.68 16.49
CA GLU A 264 -8.43 -1.12 16.58
C GLU A 264 -8.03 -1.47 18.02
N ALA A 265 -8.37 -0.61 18.99
CA ALA A 265 -8.07 -0.86 20.39
C ALA A 265 -8.78 -2.13 20.93
N LYS A 266 -10.02 -2.40 20.49
CA LYS A 266 -10.75 -3.62 20.84
C LYS A 266 -10.13 -4.87 20.20
N ILE A 267 -9.70 -4.78 18.95
CA ILE A 267 -9.01 -5.88 18.23
C ILE A 267 -7.67 -6.20 18.90
N GLU A 268 -6.89 -5.17 19.24
CA GLU A 268 -5.62 -5.32 19.95
C GLU A 268 -5.83 -5.95 21.34
N ALA A 269 -6.82 -5.46 22.10
CA ALA A 269 -7.18 -6.03 23.40
C ALA A 269 -7.66 -7.49 23.30
N ALA A 270 -8.35 -7.86 22.21
CA ALA A 270 -8.79 -9.24 21.96
C ALA A 270 -7.64 -10.18 21.58
N SER A 271 -6.57 -9.66 20.97
CA SER A 271 -5.37 -10.43 20.62
C SER A 271 -4.50 -10.79 21.83
N THR A 272 -4.72 -10.12 22.96
CA THR A 272 -4.09 -10.44 24.25
C THR A 272 -4.99 -11.44 24.99
N PRO A 273 -4.49 -12.60 25.45
CA PRO A 273 -5.35 -13.61 26.08
C PRO A 273 -5.97 -13.08 27.37
N ALA A 274 -7.25 -12.70 27.31
CA ALA A 274 -8.02 -12.35 28.49
C ALA A 274 -8.41 -13.63 29.26
N THR A 275 -8.00 -13.69 30.53
CA THR A 275 -8.47 -14.68 31.51
C THR A 275 -9.92 -14.38 31.90
N GLY A 276 -10.89 -14.68 31.04
CA GLY A 276 -12.30 -14.55 31.38
C GLY A 276 -13.25 -14.87 30.24
N GLY A 277 -14.18 -15.79 30.48
CA GLY A 277 -15.30 -16.07 29.58
C GLY A 277 -16.36 -14.94 29.60
N PRO A 278 -17.38 -14.99 28.74
CA PRO A 278 -18.40 -13.95 28.67
C PRO A 278 -19.13 -13.78 30.01
N GLU A 279 -19.21 -12.55 30.52
CA GLU A 279 -19.98 -12.22 31.71
C GLU A 279 -21.48 -12.24 31.36
N PHE A 280 -22.29 -12.86 32.22
CA PHE A 280 -23.75 -12.89 32.10
C PHE A 280 -24.36 -12.15 33.29
N GLU A 281 -25.26 -11.21 33.02
CA GLU A 281 -25.99 -10.48 34.07
C GLU A 281 -27.50 -10.76 33.96
N GLU A 282 -28.16 -10.92 35.11
CA GLU A 282 -29.62 -11.10 35.17
C GLU A 282 -30.31 -9.73 35.12
N VAL A 283 -30.89 -9.40 33.98
CA VAL A 283 -31.59 -8.12 33.78
C VAL A 283 -33.10 -8.36 33.72
N ASP A 284 -33.87 -7.51 34.41
CA ASP A 284 -35.33 -7.48 34.35
C ASP A 284 -35.80 -6.82 33.05
N ILE A 285 -36.19 -7.62 32.05
CA ILE A 285 -36.68 -7.13 30.76
C ILE A 285 -38.21 -7.14 30.74
N PRO A 286 -38.89 -6.05 30.34
CA PRO A 286 -40.34 -6.03 30.18
C PRO A 286 -40.75 -6.85 28.95
N VAL A 287 -41.38 -8.01 29.17
CA VAL A 287 -41.88 -8.90 28.11
C VAL A 287 -43.40 -8.76 28.01
N SER A 288 -43.89 -8.51 26.80
CA SER A 288 -45.33 -8.41 26.52
C SER A 288 -45.92 -9.80 26.27
N LYS A 289 -46.65 -10.35 27.25
CA LYS A 289 -47.32 -11.66 27.15
C LYS A 289 -48.83 -11.50 26.91
N PRO A 290 -49.48 -12.38 26.14
CA PRO A 290 -50.93 -12.32 25.97
C PRO A 290 -51.61 -12.58 27.32
N ARG A 291 -52.54 -11.70 27.70
CA ARG A 291 -53.31 -11.82 28.94
C ARG A 291 -54.38 -12.89 28.74
N VAL A 292 -54.17 -14.08 29.31
CA VAL A 292 -55.12 -15.19 29.20
C VAL A 292 -55.90 -15.29 30.50
N VAL A 293 -57.24 -15.24 30.42
CA VAL A 293 -58.13 -15.48 31.54
C VAL A 293 -58.98 -16.70 31.23
N THR A 294 -58.93 -17.70 32.11
CA THR A 294 -59.69 -18.95 31.94
C THR A 294 -60.91 -18.92 32.85
N VAL A 295 -62.10 -19.03 32.26
CA VAL A 295 -63.37 -19.11 33.00
C VAL A 295 -64.10 -20.37 32.56
N LEU A 296 -64.48 -21.23 33.51
CA LEU A 296 -65.21 -22.48 33.27
C LEU A 296 -64.58 -23.38 32.18
N GLY A 297 -63.24 -23.48 32.16
CA GLY A 297 -62.51 -24.35 31.24
C GLY A 297 -62.25 -23.77 29.85
N VAL A 298 -62.70 -22.54 29.55
CA VAL A 298 -62.44 -21.85 28.28
C VAL A 298 -61.50 -20.67 28.50
N SER A 299 -60.42 -20.61 27.72
CA SER A 299 -59.35 -19.60 27.84
C SER A 299 -59.59 -18.43 26.88
N PHE A 300 -59.77 -17.22 27.42
CA PHE A 300 -59.96 -15.98 26.66
C PHE A 300 -58.66 -15.16 26.61
N ARG A 301 -58.26 -14.69 25.42
CA ARG A 301 -57.10 -13.79 25.24
C ARG A 301 -57.56 -12.32 25.28
N LEU A 302 -57.30 -11.62 26.39
CA LEU A 302 -57.72 -10.24 26.68
C LEU A 302 -56.56 -9.24 26.49
N GLY A 303 -56.02 -9.17 25.28
CA GLY A 303 -54.93 -8.24 24.92
C GLY A 303 -53.55 -8.69 25.41
N LYS A 304 -52.59 -7.76 25.52
CA LYS A 304 -51.21 -8.02 25.98
C LYS A 304 -50.95 -7.35 27.33
N GLN A 305 -50.28 -8.03 28.24
CA GLN A 305 -49.80 -7.52 29.51
C GLN A 305 -48.26 -7.50 29.50
N THR A 306 -47.67 -6.37 29.88
CA THR A 306 -46.22 -6.24 30.04
C THR A 306 -45.85 -6.74 31.43
N VAL A 307 -45.01 -7.77 31.52
CA VAL A 307 -44.52 -8.35 32.77
C VAL A 307 -43.00 -8.32 32.75
N SER A 308 -42.35 -7.91 33.83
CA SER A 308 -40.88 -7.97 33.96
C SER A 308 -40.45 -9.43 34.13
N GLN A 309 -39.58 -9.91 33.25
CA GLN A 309 -38.99 -11.25 33.33
C GLN A 309 -37.48 -11.12 33.48
N ARG A 310 -36.92 -11.74 34.53
CA ARG A 310 -35.47 -11.88 34.71
C ARG A 310 -34.92 -12.79 33.64
N MET A 311 -34.05 -12.27 32.80
CA MET A 311 -33.34 -13.03 31.77
C MET A 311 -31.84 -12.87 31.96
N LYS A 312 -31.09 -13.97 31.85
CA LYS A 312 -29.63 -13.93 31.75
C LYS A 312 -29.28 -13.37 30.38
N VAL A 313 -28.84 -12.13 30.34
CA VAL A 313 -28.36 -11.48 29.13
C VAL A 313 -26.84 -11.64 29.10
N ARG A 314 -26.30 -12.08 27.97
CA ARG A 314 -24.86 -12.04 27.74
C ARG A 314 -24.44 -10.58 27.70
N LEU A 315 -23.63 -10.13 28.66
CA LEU A 315 -22.97 -8.83 28.55
C LEU A 315 -22.05 -8.90 27.34
N ARG A 316 -22.17 -7.93 26.43
CA ARG A 316 -21.22 -7.82 25.32
C ARG A 316 -19.83 -7.74 25.92
N ALA A 317 -18.92 -8.57 25.43
CA ALA A 317 -17.54 -8.49 25.88
C ALA A 317 -17.02 -7.09 25.57
N SER A 318 -16.18 -6.51 26.43
CA SER A 318 -15.55 -5.21 26.17
C SER A 318 -14.78 -5.16 24.86
N THR A 319 -14.40 -6.33 24.32
CA THR A 319 -13.72 -6.55 23.05
C THR A 319 -14.66 -6.75 21.85
N GLU A 320 -15.98 -6.82 22.04
CA GLU A 320 -16.93 -7.02 20.94
C GLU A 320 -17.15 -5.71 20.15
N LEU A 321 -17.00 -5.79 18.83
CA LEU A 321 -17.16 -4.66 17.92
C LEU A 321 -18.63 -4.27 17.73
N GLU A 322 -18.92 -2.99 17.88
CA GLU A 322 -20.21 -2.37 17.54
C GLU A 322 -20.43 -2.29 16.03
N GLU A 323 -21.68 -2.12 15.61
CA GLU A 323 -22.03 -1.99 14.18
C GLU A 323 -21.34 -0.78 13.53
N SER A 324 -21.26 0.34 14.26
CA SER A 324 -20.60 1.57 13.81
C SER A 324 -19.06 1.42 13.70
N GLU A 325 -18.46 0.62 14.57
CA GLU A 325 -17.04 0.28 14.54
C GLU A 325 -16.72 -0.64 13.36
N ARG A 326 -17.59 -1.63 13.09
CA ARG A 326 -17.49 -2.50 11.90
C ARG A 326 -17.66 -1.69 10.62
N GLU A 327 -18.63 -0.78 10.57
CA GLU A 327 -18.83 0.14 9.44
C GLU A 327 -17.53 0.91 9.16
N ALA A 328 -16.91 1.50 10.18
CA ALA A 328 -15.66 2.25 10.01
C ALA A 328 -14.52 1.39 9.46
N LEU A 329 -14.34 0.17 9.97
CA LEU A 329 -13.34 -0.78 9.44
C LEU A 329 -13.61 -1.16 7.98
N THR A 330 -14.87 -1.47 7.65
CA THR A 330 -15.27 -1.83 6.27
C THR A 330 -15.05 -0.67 5.31
N LEU A 331 -15.39 0.55 5.71
CA LEU A 331 -15.19 1.74 4.87
C LEU A 331 -13.69 2.04 4.65
N LEU A 332 -12.85 1.86 5.67
CA LEU A 332 -11.41 2.08 5.51
C LEU A 332 -10.78 0.96 4.65
N ALA A 333 -11.20 -0.29 4.82
CA ALA A 333 -10.79 -1.39 3.96
C ALA A 333 -11.16 -1.12 2.50
N HIS A 334 -12.38 -0.64 2.22
CA HIS A 334 -12.79 -0.23 0.88
C HIS A 334 -11.87 0.86 0.31
N PHE A 335 -11.45 1.85 1.12
CA PHE A 335 -10.50 2.85 0.68
C PHE A 335 -9.14 2.25 0.31
N SER A 336 -8.64 1.31 1.11
CA SER A 336 -7.41 0.57 0.83
C SER A 336 -7.54 -0.31 -0.42
N ASP A 337 -8.69 -0.94 -0.65
CA ASP A 337 -8.95 -1.74 -1.85
C ASP A 337 -8.93 -0.89 -3.11
N LEU A 338 -9.60 0.28 -3.10
CA LEU A 338 -9.56 1.24 -4.20
C LEU A 338 -8.13 1.72 -4.49
N ALA A 339 -7.32 1.92 -3.45
CA ALA A 339 -5.91 2.26 -3.63
C ALA A 339 -5.12 1.09 -4.23
N GLY A 340 -5.37 -0.13 -3.76
CA GLY A 340 -4.78 -1.36 -4.30
C GLY A 340 -5.13 -1.63 -5.76
N GLU A 341 -6.36 -1.30 -6.20
CA GLU A 341 -6.78 -1.33 -7.61
C GLU A 341 -5.94 -0.38 -8.48
N ALA A 342 -5.60 0.81 -7.96
CA ALA A 342 -4.65 1.74 -8.58
C ALA A 342 -3.17 1.36 -8.33
N GLY A 343 -2.94 0.25 -7.60
CA GLY A 343 -1.64 -0.25 -7.17
C GLY A 343 -0.94 0.60 -6.11
N LEU A 344 -1.61 1.57 -5.51
CA LEU A 344 -1.06 2.41 -4.46
C LEU A 344 -1.01 1.63 -3.14
N GLU A 345 0.13 1.71 -2.46
CA GLU A 345 0.28 1.20 -1.11
C GLU A 345 0.10 2.34 -0.12
N LEU A 346 -1.02 2.35 0.59
CA LEU A 346 -1.33 3.39 1.58
C LEU A 346 -0.65 3.05 2.92
N PRO A 347 0.07 4.00 3.55
CA PRO A 347 0.60 3.78 4.89
C PRO A 347 -0.52 3.71 5.93
N PRO A 348 -0.31 3.09 7.09
CA PRO A 348 -1.32 3.00 8.16
C PRO A 348 -1.87 4.35 8.61
N GLY A 349 -1.08 5.43 8.50
CA GLY A 349 -1.53 6.79 8.78
C GLY A 349 -2.54 7.36 7.77
N CYS A 350 -2.81 6.71 6.65
CA CYS A 350 -3.80 7.16 5.67
C CYS A 350 -5.24 6.79 6.10
N ASP A 351 -5.68 7.36 7.22
CA ASP A 351 -6.95 7.06 7.88
C ASP A 351 -8.02 8.16 7.67
N PHE A 352 -9.19 8.02 8.30
CA PHE A 352 -10.23 9.05 8.28
C PHE A 352 -9.79 10.38 8.89
N GLN A 353 -8.86 10.36 9.85
CA GLN A 353 -8.31 11.59 10.43
C GLN A 353 -7.44 12.33 9.41
N PHE A 354 -6.63 11.61 8.63
CA PHE A 354 -5.89 12.18 7.52
C PHE A 354 -6.83 12.79 6.45
N LEU A 355 -7.84 12.05 6.00
CA LEU A 355 -8.83 12.57 5.03
C LEU A 355 -9.53 13.83 5.54
N ARG A 356 -9.89 13.85 6.82
CA ARG A 356 -10.46 15.02 7.48
C ARG A 356 -9.51 16.22 7.42
N ILE A 357 -8.24 16.02 7.80
CA ILE A 357 -7.22 17.07 7.79
C ILE A 357 -6.97 17.58 6.37
N LEU A 358 -6.92 16.69 5.39
CA LEU A 358 -6.77 17.02 3.98
C LEU A 358 -7.90 17.93 3.48
N LEU A 359 -9.12 17.78 4.00
CA LEU A 359 -10.20 18.71 3.71
C LEU A 359 -10.07 20.00 4.54
N GLU A 360 -9.81 19.94 5.84
CA GLU A 360 -9.90 21.13 6.71
C GLU A 360 -8.79 22.16 6.54
N PHE A 361 -7.59 21.78 6.09
CA PHE A 361 -6.43 22.67 6.18
C PHE A 361 -6.54 23.96 5.37
N ASP A 362 -5.80 25.01 5.76
CA ASP A 362 -5.68 26.21 4.93
C ASP A 362 -4.70 25.97 3.78
N ALA A 363 -5.25 25.66 2.60
CA ALA A 363 -4.50 25.39 1.39
C ALA A 363 -3.56 26.54 0.97
N LYS A 364 -3.97 27.81 1.18
CA LYS A 364 -3.18 28.97 0.77
C LYS A 364 -2.02 29.19 1.73
N ALA A 365 -2.28 29.15 3.03
CA ALA A 365 -1.25 29.29 4.05
C ALA A 365 -0.23 28.14 3.95
N PHE A 366 -0.71 26.92 3.77
CA PHE A 366 0.15 25.74 3.61
C PHE A 366 1.03 25.82 2.36
N ALA A 367 0.46 26.20 1.20
CA ALA A 367 1.25 26.38 -0.03
C ALA A 367 2.27 27.54 0.06
N HIS A 368 2.01 28.55 0.90
CA HIS A 368 3.01 29.57 1.21
C HIS A 368 4.14 29.00 2.06
N ALA A 369 3.81 28.31 3.15
CA ALA A 369 4.78 27.68 4.05
C ALA A 369 5.66 26.66 3.32
N ALA A 370 5.08 25.84 2.43
CA ALA A 370 5.81 24.89 1.61
C ALA A 370 6.87 25.57 0.72
N ARG A 371 6.50 26.65 0.04
CA ARG A 371 7.44 27.41 -0.81
C ARG A 371 8.52 28.10 0.00
N GLU A 372 8.14 28.68 1.14
CA GLU A 372 9.06 29.36 2.03
C GLU A 372 10.12 28.40 2.57
N ILE A 373 9.73 27.22 3.06
CA ILE A 373 10.69 26.29 3.65
C ILE A 373 11.62 25.66 2.61
N VAL A 374 11.12 25.36 1.41
CA VAL A 374 11.96 24.88 0.30
C VAL A 374 12.96 25.96 -0.11
N ALA A 375 12.53 27.23 -0.20
CA ALA A 375 13.43 28.35 -0.50
C ALA A 375 14.49 28.54 0.60
N LEU A 376 14.10 28.45 1.88
CA LEU A 376 15.02 28.54 3.01
C LEU A 376 16.08 27.43 2.95
N ALA A 377 15.68 26.19 2.70
CA ALA A 377 16.62 25.06 2.65
C ALA A 377 17.60 25.12 1.45
N GLY A 378 17.26 25.85 0.38
CA GLY A 378 18.14 26.13 -0.75
C GLY A 378 19.05 27.35 -0.58
N HIS A 379 18.86 28.14 0.46
CA HIS A 379 19.68 29.33 0.69
C HIS A 379 21.03 28.94 1.31
N LYS A 380 22.13 29.41 0.72
CA LYS A 380 23.52 29.01 1.10
C LYS A 380 23.89 29.33 2.55
N GLU A 381 23.27 30.35 3.14
CA GLU A 381 23.54 30.78 4.52
C GLU A 381 22.66 30.07 5.56
N THR A 382 21.70 29.25 5.12
CA THR A 382 20.81 28.54 6.04
C THR A 382 21.57 27.44 6.76
N THR A 383 21.68 27.59 8.08
CA THR A 383 22.26 26.55 8.93
C THR A 383 21.23 25.45 9.20
N ARG A 384 21.71 24.22 9.41
CA ARG A 384 20.85 23.08 9.79
C ARG A 384 20.06 23.38 11.06
N ALA A 385 20.69 23.98 12.07
CA ALA A 385 20.04 24.34 13.33
C ALA A 385 18.84 25.29 13.11
N TYR A 386 19.01 26.31 12.28
CA TYR A 386 17.93 27.24 11.96
C TYR A 386 16.80 26.57 11.17
N LEU A 387 17.13 25.67 10.23
CA LEU A 387 16.12 24.91 9.49
C LEU A 387 15.29 24.01 10.42
N PHE A 388 15.92 23.35 11.41
CA PHE A 388 15.23 22.54 12.40
C PHE A 388 14.32 23.37 13.33
N GLU A 389 14.76 24.57 13.71
CA GLU A 389 13.91 25.50 14.49
C GLU A 389 12.65 25.86 13.69
N ARG A 390 12.79 26.12 12.38
CA ARG A 390 11.66 26.40 11.50
C ARG A 390 10.74 25.19 11.30
N LEU A 391 11.29 23.98 11.16
CA LEU A 391 10.49 22.75 11.11
C LEU A 391 9.72 22.52 12.41
N LYS A 392 10.32 22.77 13.57
CA LYS A 392 9.65 22.67 14.87
C LYS A 392 8.50 23.67 15.00
N ALA A 393 8.68 24.90 14.52
CA ALA A 393 7.58 25.89 14.49
C ALA A 393 6.41 25.45 13.57
N LEU A 394 6.70 24.70 12.50
CA LEU A 394 5.65 24.11 11.66
C LEU A 394 4.87 23.01 12.39
N ASP A 395 5.56 22.16 13.18
CA ASP A 395 4.91 21.14 14.02
C ASP A 395 3.96 21.74 15.06
N GLU A 396 4.22 22.97 15.53
CA GLU A 396 3.32 23.70 16.43
C GLU A 396 2.11 24.30 15.71
N THR A 397 2.21 24.53 14.39
CA THR A 397 1.20 25.21 13.58
C THR A 397 0.27 24.23 12.86
N TYR A 398 0.82 23.14 12.33
CA TYR A 398 0.11 22.18 11.50
C TYR A 398 -0.05 20.84 12.21
N ALA A 399 -1.12 20.11 11.85
CA ALA A 399 -1.28 18.74 12.32
C ALA A 399 -0.14 17.86 11.79
N ASN A 400 0.27 16.85 12.58
CA ASN A 400 1.40 15.96 12.26
C ASN A 400 1.44 15.45 10.82
N TYR A 401 0.28 15.08 10.25
CA TYR A 401 0.16 14.63 8.85
C TYR A 401 0.63 15.67 7.83
N LEU A 402 0.28 16.95 8.03
CA LEU A 402 0.65 18.05 7.14
C LEU A 402 2.10 18.46 7.36
N SER A 403 2.59 18.44 8.60
CA SER A 403 4.00 18.68 8.90
C SER A 403 4.88 17.62 8.25
N ASP A 404 4.52 16.35 8.38
CA ASP A 404 5.19 15.24 7.70
C ASP A 404 5.17 15.43 6.18
N ALA A 405 4.03 15.81 5.60
CA ALA A 405 3.94 16.08 4.17
C ALA A 405 4.87 17.23 3.72
N LEU A 406 5.01 18.31 4.50
CA LEU A 406 5.97 19.39 4.22
C LEU A 406 7.42 18.92 4.31
N ILE A 407 7.75 18.13 5.32
CA ILE A 407 9.09 17.57 5.50
C ILE A 407 9.44 16.65 4.33
N LEU A 408 8.50 15.83 3.88
CA LEU A 408 8.67 14.96 2.71
C LEU A 408 8.77 15.76 1.40
N LEU A 409 7.97 16.83 1.24
CA LEU A 409 8.12 17.75 0.12
C LEU A 409 9.51 18.39 0.09
N LEU A 410 10.03 18.77 1.25
CA LEU A 410 11.37 19.34 1.36
C LEU A 410 12.45 18.31 0.99
N PHE A 411 12.34 17.08 1.49
CA PHE A 411 13.28 16.01 1.21
C PHE A 411 13.27 15.57 -0.26
N LEU A 412 12.09 15.34 -0.84
CA LEU A 412 11.96 14.81 -2.20
C LEU A 412 12.02 15.91 -3.27
N GLY A 413 11.56 17.12 -2.95
CA GLY A 413 11.65 18.27 -3.85
C GLY A 413 13.01 18.95 -3.83
N GLY A 414 13.87 18.62 -2.86
CA GLY A 414 15.20 19.16 -2.75
C GLY A 414 16.17 18.57 -3.77
N THR A 415 16.76 19.41 -4.63
CA THR A 415 17.94 19.05 -5.44
C THR A 415 19.21 18.89 -4.59
N ASN A 416 20.26 18.26 -5.14
CA ASN A 416 21.46 17.81 -4.40
C ASN A 416 22.25 18.88 -3.61
N ASP A 417 21.91 20.17 -3.71
CA ASP A 417 22.60 21.30 -3.05
C ASP A 417 21.87 21.85 -1.80
N HIS A 418 20.79 21.21 -1.32
CA HIS A 418 20.07 21.70 -0.13
C HIS A 418 20.72 21.30 1.20
N ALA A 419 20.45 22.11 2.22
CA ALA A 419 20.85 21.85 3.60
C ALA A 419 20.09 20.66 4.26
N PHE A 420 19.08 20.09 3.59
CA PHE A 420 18.20 19.04 4.11
C PHE A 420 18.35 17.73 3.33
N GLY A 421 19.05 16.76 3.90
CA GLY A 421 19.24 15.43 3.32
C GLY A 421 18.56 14.32 4.13
N PHE A 422 18.92 13.08 3.84
CA PHE A 422 18.33 11.91 4.50
C PHE A 422 18.61 11.85 5.99
N LYS A 423 19.78 12.32 6.43
CA LYS A 423 20.12 12.39 7.86
C LYS A 423 19.18 13.35 8.58
N GLU A 424 18.95 14.51 8.00
CA GLU A 424 18.04 15.51 8.57
C GLU A 424 16.60 14.98 8.60
N LEU A 425 16.14 14.30 7.54
CA LEU A 425 14.85 13.61 7.53
C LEU A 425 14.73 12.58 8.66
N TYR A 426 15.77 11.76 8.84
CA TYR A 426 15.84 10.74 9.88
C TYR A 426 15.80 11.36 11.28
N ASP A 427 16.60 12.40 11.53
CA ASP A 427 16.65 13.09 12.82
C ASP A 427 15.31 13.74 13.18
N VAL A 428 14.62 14.34 12.19
CA VAL A 428 13.26 14.90 12.37
C VAL A 428 12.22 13.83 12.63
N CYS A 429 12.33 12.67 11.97
CA CYS A 429 11.46 11.53 12.19
C CYS A 429 11.60 11.01 13.62
N ILE A 430 12.82 10.67 14.04
CA ILE A 430 13.06 10.13 15.39
C ILE A 430 12.66 11.16 16.46
N GLY A 431 13.08 12.41 16.29
CA GLY A 431 12.81 13.49 17.24
C GLY A 431 13.04 13.07 18.70
N GLU A 432 12.05 13.33 19.55
CA GLU A 432 12.05 12.94 20.96
C GLU A 432 11.30 11.62 21.25
N ALA A 433 10.95 10.83 20.23
CA ALA A 433 10.15 9.62 20.40
C ALA A 433 10.93 8.51 21.12
N ARG A 434 10.37 8.00 22.22
CA ARG A 434 11.02 6.96 23.04
C ARG A 434 10.93 5.57 22.41
N ASP A 435 9.82 5.25 21.75
CA ASP A 435 9.55 3.96 21.12
C ASP A 435 8.87 4.14 19.75
N ASN A 436 8.54 3.03 19.08
CA ASN A 436 7.94 3.03 17.74
C ASN A 436 6.45 3.45 17.75
N SER A 437 5.73 3.28 18.86
CA SER A 437 4.33 3.71 18.98
C SER A 437 4.22 5.23 19.15
N ALA A 438 5.05 5.81 20.01
CA ALA A 438 5.22 7.25 20.15
C ALA A 438 5.72 7.88 18.84
N LEU A 439 6.54 7.16 18.08
CA LEU A 439 6.99 7.60 16.77
C LEU A 439 5.83 7.64 15.78
N ALA A 440 5.06 6.56 15.63
CA ALA A 440 3.95 6.47 14.68
C ALA A 440 2.85 7.51 14.96
N SER A 441 2.58 7.80 16.24
CA SER A 441 1.60 8.83 16.62
C SER A 441 2.08 10.27 16.34
N ARG A 442 3.37 10.55 16.51
CA ARG A 442 3.95 11.87 16.24
C ARG A 442 4.26 12.10 14.76
N ARG A 443 4.63 11.04 14.05
CA ARG A 443 5.07 11.04 12.65
C ARG A 443 4.32 9.96 11.89
N PRO A 444 3.09 10.23 11.41
CA PRO A 444 2.27 9.22 10.74
C PRO A 444 2.83 8.75 9.39
N PHE A 445 3.69 9.52 8.74
CA PHE A 445 4.20 9.21 7.39
C PHE A 445 5.72 9.01 7.32
N LEU A 446 6.50 9.77 8.07
CA LEU A 446 7.97 9.70 7.97
C LEU A 446 8.56 8.31 8.24
N PRO A 447 8.10 7.52 9.24
CA PRO A 447 8.67 6.21 9.53
C PRO A 447 8.48 5.22 8.37
N ALA A 448 7.30 5.24 7.74
CA ALA A 448 7.00 4.41 6.58
C ALA A 448 7.92 4.77 5.41
N GLU A 449 8.10 6.06 5.13
CA GLU A 449 8.94 6.51 4.02
C GLU A 449 10.44 6.21 4.25
N ILE A 450 10.93 6.43 5.48
CA ILE A 450 12.30 6.08 5.88
C ILE A 450 12.51 4.56 5.79
N GLY A 451 11.56 3.77 6.28
CA GLY A 451 11.61 2.31 6.22
C GLY A 451 11.63 1.75 4.80
N ARG A 452 11.10 2.49 3.82
CA ARG A 452 11.12 2.10 2.41
C ARG A 452 12.46 2.37 1.71
N ARG A 453 13.22 3.38 2.14
CA ARG A 453 14.47 3.82 1.48
C ARG A 453 15.50 2.71 1.25
N PRO A 454 15.80 1.80 2.19
CA PRO A 454 16.77 0.73 1.97
C PRO A 454 16.45 -0.12 0.74
N THR A 455 15.19 -0.54 0.60
CA THR A 455 14.71 -1.37 -0.52
C THR A 455 14.76 -0.60 -1.84
N GLU A 456 14.28 0.64 -1.86
CA GLU A 456 14.27 1.49 -3.06
C GLU A 456 15.69 1.75 -3.60
N LEU A 457 16.66 1.98 -2.72
CA LEU A 457 18.04 2.24 -3.14
C LEU A 457 18.74 1.00 -3.68
N VAL A 458 18.42 -0.18 -3.14
CA VAL A 458 18.90 -1.44 -3.73
C VAL A 458 18.28 -1.66 -5.11
N PHE A 459 17.00 -1.36 -5.29
CA PHE A 459 16.37 -1.42 -6.60
C PHE A 459 16.90 -0.39 -7.59
N GLN A 460 17.20 0.83 -7.12
CA GLN A 460 17.88 1.83 -7.91
C GLN A 460 19.24 1.34 -8.39
N LEU A 461 20.04 0.75 -7.49
CA LEU A 461 21.31 0.13 -7.86
C LEU A 461 21.12 -0.99 -8.89
N ARG A 462 20.11 -1.85 -8.69
CA ARG A 462 19.76 -2.90 -9.65
C ARG A 462 19.52 -2.30 -11.04
N GLU A 463 18.75 -1.20 -11.14
CA GLU A 463 18.52 -0.54 -12.43
C GLU A 463 19.77 0.08 -13.03
N VAL A 464 20.63 0.67 -12.20
CA VAL A 464 21.93 1.20 -12.64
C VAL A 464 22.75 0.10 -13.33
N LEU A 465 22.82 -1.08 -12.70
CA LEU A 465 23.53 -2.24 -13.24
C LEU A 465 22.85 -2.79 -14.51
N LYS A 466 21.53 -3.00 -14.44
CA LYS A 466 20.73 -3.54 -15.55
C LYS A 466 20.88 -2.73 -16.83
N ARG A 467 20.77 -1.41 -16.72
CA ARG A 467 20.87 -0.46 -17.85
C ARG A 467 22.31 -0.08 -18.19
N ARG A 468 23.28 -0.61 -17.44
CA ARG A 468 24.72 -0.43 -17.64
C ARG A 468 25.15 1.04 -17.68
N TYR A 469 24.71 1.80 -16.69
CA TYR A 469 25.11 3.21 -16.55
C TYR A 469 26.63 3.37 -16.34
N ASP A 470 27.10 4.60 -16.47
CA ASP A 470 28.50 4.95 -16.27
C ASP A 470 28.94 4.83 -14.80
N GLU A 471 30.25 4.85 -14.60
CA GLU A 471 30.90 4.64 -13.31
C GLU A 471 30.52 5.70 -12.27
N ALA A 472 30.32 6.96 -12.68
CA ALA A 472 29.94 8.03 -11.76
C ALA A 472 28.53 7.81 -11.22
N THR A 473 27.59 7.44 -12.09
CA THR A 473 26.21 7.07 -11.72
C THR A 473 26.19 5.87 -10.76
N LEU A 474 26.99 4.83 -11.01
CA LEU A 474 27.13 3.68 -10.11
C LEU A 474 27.66 4.08 -8.74
N THR A 475 28.71 4.88 -8.72
CA THR A 475 29.32 5.40 -7.48
C THR A 475 28.33 6.21 -6.65
N GLN A 476 27.53 7.06 -7.31
CA GLN A 476 26.51 7.86 -6.65
C GLN A 476 25.40 6.99 -6.04
N ALA A 477 24.94 5.94 -6.74
CA ALA A 477 23.95 5.01 -6.22
C ALA A 477 24.46 4.22 -4.99
N VAL A 478 25.71 3.75 -5.03
CA VAL A 478 26.36 3.07 -3.89
C VAL A 478 26.51 4.03 -2.71
N THR A 479 26.94 5.27 -2.95
CA THR A 479 27.08 6.30 -1.91
C THR A 479 25.74 6.60 -1.24
N ALA A 480 24.67 6.75 -2.02
CA ALA A 480 23.32 6.97 -1.50
C ALA A 480 22.86 5.81 -0.58
N LEU A 481 23.13 4.56 -0.99
CA LEU A 481 22.80 3.37 -0.19
C LEU A 481 23.53 3.37 1.16
N PHE A 482 24.85 3.64 1.16
CA PHE A 482 25.64 3.71 2.39
C PHE A 482 25.24 4.87 3.30
N GLN A 483 24.85 6.01 2.73
CA GLN A 483 24.34 7.13 3.51
C GLN A 483 23.11 6.72 4.34
N VAL A 484 22.18 5.97 3.73
CA VAL A 484 21.00 5.44 4.44
C VAL A 484 21.41 4.42 5.49
N TRP A 485 22.28 3.47 5.14
CA TRP A 485 22.69 2.38 6.01
C TRP A 485 23.47 2.83 7.26
N THR A 486 24.26 3.89 7.13
CA THR A 486 25.05 4.46 8.24
C THR A 486 24.22 5.39 9.13
N THR A 487 23.09 5.89 8.63
CA THR A 487 22.21 6.81 9.37
C THR A 487 21.15 6.05 10.19
N MET A 488 20.55 4.99 9.62
CA MET A 488 19.43 4.30 10.23
C MET A 488 19.82 3.43 11.43
N SER A 489 19.08 3.53 12.53
CA SER A 489 19.27 2.62 13.68
C SER A 489 18.75 1.21 13.39
N LYS A 490 19.61 0.22 13.54
CA LYS A 490 19.24 -1.22 13.50
C LYS A 490 18.17 -1.59 14.54
N THR A 491 18.10 -0.89 15.67
CA THR A 491 17.11 -1.19 16.72
C THR A 491 15.68 -0.79 16.36
N ARG A 492 15.52 0.23 15.51
CA ARG A 492 14.20 0.77 15.12
C ARG A 492 13.77 0.31 13.74
N PHE A 493 14.71 0.20 12.81
CA PHE A 493 14.45 -0.11 11.41
C PHE A 493 15.18 -1.38 10.93
N GLY A 494 15.45 -2.32 11.85
CA GLY A 494 16.11 -3.58 11.52
C GLY A 494 15.41 -4.37 10.42
N ASP A 495 14.08 -4.49 10.49
CA ASP A 495 13.27 -5.20 9.50
C ASP A 495 13.35 -4.53 8.11
N SER A 496 13.33 -3.20 8.07
CA SER A 496 13.49 -2.41 6.83
C SER A 496 14.87 -2.62 6.20
N LEU A 497 15.93 -2.66 7.01
CA LEU A 497 17.29 -2.92 6.52
C LEU A 497 17.42 -4.37 6.02
N GLU A 498 16.85 -5.34 6.71
CA GLU A 498 16.86 -6.75 6.26
C GLU A 498 16.04 -6.95 4.98
N ALA A 499 14.96 -6.19 4.77
CA ALA A 499 14.21 -6.20 3.51
C ALA A 499 15.10 -5.76 2.33
N GLY A 500 15.89 -4.69 2.50
CA GLY A 500 16.87 -4.26 1.50
C GLY A 500 17.97 -5.30 1.24
N LEU A 501 18.49 -5.94 2.29
CA LEU A 501 19.46 -7.04 2.15
C LEU A 501 18.87 -8.24 1.41
N THR A 502 17.60 -8.54 1.65
CA THR A 502 16.88 -9.62 0.96
C THR A 502 16.83 -9.33 -0.54
N VAL A 503 16.62 -8.08 -0.96
CA VAL A 503 16.64 -7.69 -2.37
C VAL A 503 18.03 -7.92 -2.98
N LEU A 504 19.12 -7.54 -2.29
CA LEU A 504 20.49 -7.81 -2.76
C LEU A 504 20.74 -9.30 -2.96
N ARG A 505 20.26 -10.15 -2.03
CA ARG A 505 20.36 -11.61 -2.16
C ARG A 505 19.64 -12.13 -3.41
N THR A 506 18.65 -11.43 -3.95
CA THR A 506 17.93 -11.86 -5.17
C THR A 506 18.62 -11.50 -6.49
N PHE A 507 19.79 -10.84 -6.48
CA PHE A 507 20.49 -10.43 -7.69
C PHE A 507 20.79 -11.60 -8.66
N PRO A 508 21.26 -12.79 -8.20
CA PRO A 508 21.51 -13.93 -9.08
C PRO A 508 20.27 -14.40 -9.84
N VAL A 509 19.10 -14.34 -9.20
CA VAL A 509 17.82 -14.69 -9.84
C VAL A 509 17.35 -13.56 -10.76
N THR A 510 17.52 -12.31 -10.33
CA THR A 510 17.00 -11.15 -11.05
C THR A 510 17.75 -10.88 -12.36
N PHE A 511 19.05 -11.16 -12.40
CA PHE A 511 19.89 -11.04 -13.60
C PHE A 511 20.07 -12.37 -14.35
N ALA A 512 19.28 -13.40 -14.02
CA ALA A 512 19.34 -14.68 -14.71
C ALA A 512 19.17 -14.50 -16.24
N GLY A 513 20.12 -15.02 -17.02
CA GLY A 513 20.11 -14.91 -18.48
C GLY A 513 20.88 -13.71 -19.04
N ASP A 514 21.30 -12.76 -18.20
CA ASP A 514 22.19 -11.67 -18.61
C ASP A 514 23.66 -12.17 -18.69
N LEU A 515 24.40 -11.80 -19.75
CA LEU A 515 25.81 -12.14 -19.93
C LEU A 515 26.72 -11.57 -18.83
N ASP A 516 26.29 -10.48 -18.20
CA ASP A 516 27.02 -9.78 -17.14
C ASP A 516 26.57 -10.18 -15.73
N GLU A 517 25.67 -11.16 -15.61
CA GLU A 517 25.12 -11.67 -14.34
C GLU A 517 26.19 -12.00 -13.29
N PRO A 518 27.31 -12.68 -13.60
CA PRO A 518 28.32 -13.01 -12.58
C PRO A 518 28.91 -11.76 -11.91
N VAL A 519 29.06 -10.67 -12.68
CA VAL A 519 29.56 -9.39 -12.17
C VAL A 519 28.50 -8.71 -11.31
N PHE A 520 27.24 -8.68 -11.76
CA PHE A 520 26.15 -8.06 -11.00
C PHE A 520 25.88 -8.79 -9.68
N SER A 521 25.87 -10.13 -9.70
CA SER A 521 25.77 -10.97 -8.51
C SER A 521 26.96 -10.80 -7.57
N GLY A 522 28.18 -10.68 -8.11
CA GLY A 522 29.39 -10.35 -7.36
C GLY A 522 29.28 -9.01 -6.61
N ILE A 523 28.79 -7.97 -7.29
CA ILE A 523 28.52 -6.65 -6.70
C ILE A 523 27.47 -6.76 -5.59
N GLY A 524 26.37 -7.48 -5.83
CA GLY A 524 25.33 -7.72 -4.83
C GLY A 524 25.87 -8.41 -3.57
N HIS A 525 26.74 -9.40 -3.74
CA HIS A 525 27.40 -10.12 -2.64
C HIS A 525 28.40 -9.26 -1.88
N THR A 526 29.22 -8.46 -2.57
CA THR A 526 30.15 -7.50 -1.96
C THR A 526 29.38 -6.50 -1.10
N LEU A 527 28.29 -5.94 -1.61
CA LEU A 527 27.43 -5.01 -0.87
C LEU A 527 26.77 -5.69 0.33
N TYR A 528 26.21 -6.88 0.15
CA TYR A 528 25.59 -7.62 1.25
C TYR A 528 26.59 -7.85 2.40
N ARG A 529 27.83 -8.27 2.11
CA ARG A 529 28.89 -8.45 3.12
C ARG A 529 29.27 -7.14 3.80
N ALA A 530 29.39 -6.06 3.04
CA ALA A 530 29.74 -4.75 3.58
C ALA A 530 28.66 -4.19 4.50
N LEU A 531 27.40 -4.26 4.08
CA LEU A 531 26.26 -3.69 4.81
C LEU A 531 25.86 -4.51 6.06
N THR A 532 26.28 -5.77 6.13
CA THR A 532 26.14 -6.62 7.32
C THR A 532 27.31 -6.46 8.31
N SER A 533 28.40 -5.81 7.90
CA SER A 533 29.54 -5.47 8.76
C SER A 533 29.12 -4.58 9.95
N ALA A 534 29.88 -4.66 11.03
CA ALA A 534 29.79 -3.70 12.14
C ALA A 534 30.33 -2.31 11.74
N GLU A 535 31.39 -2.29 10.92
CA GLU A 535 32.04 -1.09 10.39
C GLU A 535 32.10 -1.20 8.86
N PRO A 536 31.15 -0.58 8.14
CA PRO A 536 31.13 -0.59 6.69
C PRO A 536 32.16 0.39 6.11
N ASP A 537 33.14 -0.14 5.35
CA ASP A 537 34.14 0.67 4.61
C ASP A 537 33.59 1.09 3.24
N LEU A 538 33.00 2.29 3.17
CA LEU A 538 32.44 2.82 1.93
C LEU A 538 33.50 2.96 0.82
N GLU A 539 34.70 3.43 1.16
CA GLU A 539 35.73 3.74 0.16
C GLU A 539 36.26 2.45 -0.47
N GLY A 540 36.63 1.46 0.36
CA GLY A 540 37.09 0.16 -0.12
C GLY A 540 36.02 -0.61 -0.88
N VAL A 541 34.75 -0.53 -0.46
CA VAL A 541 33.64 -1.18 -1.17
C VAL A 541 33.38 -0.53 -2.52
N THR A 542 33.40 0.79 -2.58
CA THR A 542 33.20 1.53 -3.84
C THR A 542 34.30 1.18 -4.84
N GLN A 543 35.57 1.16 -4.41
CA GLN A 543 36.69 0.75 -5.26
C GLN A 543 36.57 -0.71 -5.74
N SER A 544 36.14 -1.62 -4.86
CA SER A 544 35.91 -3.02 -5.22
C SER A 544 34.81 -3.18 -6.28
N ILE A 545 33.71 -2.45 -6.13
CA ILE A 545 32.58 -2.47 -7.08
C ILE A 545 33.01 -1.88 -8.43
N GLN A 546 33.74 -0.75 -8.42
CA GLN A 546 34.28 -0.14 -9.65
C GLN A 546 35.20 -1.11 -10.40
N ALA A 547 36.10 -1.80 -9.68
CA ALA A 547 36.99 -2.79 -10.27
C ALA A 547 36.24 -3.98 -10.89
N GLN A 548 35.17 -4.46 -10.23
CA GLN A 548 34.31 -5.52 -10.77
C GLN A 548 33.54 -5.06 -12.01
N TYR A 549 33.10 -3.81 -12.05
CA TYR A 549 32.25 -3.26 -13.11
C TYR A 549 33.03 -2.75 -14.34
N ALA A 550 34.31 -2.38 -14.17
CA ALA A 550 35.17 -1.85 -15.23
C ALA A 550 35.22 -2.69 -16.53
N PRO A 551 35.27 -4.04 -16.50
CA PRO A 551 35.26 -4.87 -17.72
C PRO A 551 33.97 -4.73 -18.55
N ILE A 552 32.83 -4.44 -17.92
CA ILE A 552 31.56 -4.19 -18.62
C ILE A 552 31.65 -2.86 -19.37
N LEU A 553 32.10 -1.81 -18.69
CA LEU A 553 32.25 -0.48 -19.30
C LEU A 553 33.25 -0.48 -20.45
N ALA A 554 34.35 -1.23 -20.33
CA ALA A 554 35.33 -1.38 -21.41
C ALA A 554 34.71 -2.03 -22.65
N ARG A 555 33.93 -3.12 -22.49
CA ARG A 555 33.22 -3.77 -23.60
C ARG A 555 32.20 -2.85 -24.27
N LEU A 556 31.44 -2.07 -23.50
CA LEU A 556 30.45 -1.13 -24.03
C LEU A 556 31.09 0.02 -24.81
N ARG A 557 32.24 0.54 -24.35
CA ARG A 557 32.98 1.58 -25.08
C ARG A 557 33.47 1.09 -26.44
N LEU A 558 33.91 -0.17 -26.51
CA LEU A 558 34.33 -0.80 -27.77
C LEU A 558 33.16 -0.99 -28.75
N HIS A 559 31.95 -1.29 -28.26
CA HIS A 559 30.76 -1.45 -29.10
C HIS A 559 30.15 -0.14 -29.60
N LYS A 560 30.49 1.02 -29.01
CA LYS A 560 30.06 2.35 -29.49
C LYS A 560 30.99 2.96 -30.54
N LEU A 561 32.16 2.38 -30.76
CA LEU A 561 33.18 2.86 -31.70
C LEU A 561 33.14 2.10 -33.05
N HIS A 562 32.27 1.10 -33.17
CA HIS A 562 31.91 0.37 -34.38
C HIS A 562 30.42 0.58 -34.64
#